data_AF-A0A328NXM3-F1
#
_entry.id   AF-A0A328NXM3-F1
#
_cell.length_a   1.000
_cell.length_b   1.000
_cell.length_c   1.000
_cell.angle_alpha   90.00
_cell.angle_beta   90.00
_cell.angle_gamma   90.00
#
_symmetry.space_group_name_H-M   'P 1'
#
loop_
_entity.id
_entity.type
_entity.pdbx_description
1 polymer ?
#
loop_
_entity_poly.entity_id
_entity_poly.type
_entity_poly.pdbx_seq_one_letter_code
_entity_poly.pdbx_strand_id
1 'polypeptide(L)'
;MRTNAAMRRLLGSAAFAADQPTVPELEQDTLDAGWTVEPSGALLLVAHRPKRVHDIPAEALGEGEYEINDVHVSLDDLGREKIEFLPRAASRGLYFARRMLGAARGLPGSETLLAAVAIHVDVDDEDFALQGATIRFFSRRGSYPRWFDELEAYTREAIAVLDLSDPTT
;
A
#
# COMPACT_ATOMS: atom_id res chain seq x y z
N MET A 1 -10.75 7.30 1.04
CA MET A 1 -9.68 7.09 0.05
C MET A 1 -9.38 8.41 -0.61
N ARG A 2 -8.11 8.84 -0.54
CA ARG A 2 -7.58 10.03 -1.21
C ARG A 2 -6.69 9.57 -2.36
N THR A 3 -6.68 10.29 -3.48
CA THR A 3 -5.91 9.90 -4.67
C THR A 3 -5.41 11.12 -5.42
N ASN A 4 -4.29 11.02 -6.12
CA ASN A 4 -3.86 12.06 -7.07
C ASN A 4 -4.53 11.93 -8.45
N ALA A 5 -4.28 12.90 -9.34
CA ALA A 5 -4.76 12.87 -10.72
C ALA A 5 -4.38 11.61 -11.51
N ALA A 6 -3.15 11.10 -11.35
CA ALA A 6 -2.68 9.91 -12.06
C ALA A 6 -3.47 8.65 -11.65
N MET A 7 -3.64 8.42 -10.34
CA MET A 7 -4.42 7.30 -9.84
C MET A 7 -5.88 7.37 -10.30
N ARG A 8 -6.52 8.55 -10.22
CA ARG A 8 -7.91 8.70 -10.71
C ARG A 8 -8.09 8.29 -12.18
N ARG A 9 -7.10 8.55 -13.03
CA ARG A 9 -7.13 8.11 -14.44
C ARG A 9 -7.09 6.59 -14.56
N LEU A 10 -6.27 5.91 -13.76
CA LEU A 10 -6.22 4.45 -13.73
C LEU A 10 -7.56 3.86 -13.27
N LEU A 11 -8.12 4.38 -12.18
CA LEU A 11 -9.39 3.91 -11.62
C LEU A 11 -10.60 4.14 -12.54
N GLY A 12 -10.55 5.19 -13.37
CA GLY A 12 -11.59 5.49 -14.36
C GLY A 12 -11.51 4.64 -15.64
N SER A 13 -10.54 3.74 -15.77
CA SER A 13 -10.36 2.93 -16.98
C SER A 13 -11.27 1.71 -17.01
N ALA A 14 -11.66 1.29 -18.22
CA ALA A 14 -12.42 0.05 -18.41
C ALA A 14 -11.62 -1.19 -17.96
N ALA A 15 -10.30 -1.17 -18.15
CA ALA A 15 -9.40 -2.23 -17.70
C ALA A 15 -9.44 -2.41 -16.17
N PHE A 16 -9.45 -1.31 -15.41
CA PHE A 16 -9.62 -1.37 -13.96
C PHE A 16 -10.98 -1.96 -13.57
N ALA A 17 -12.06 -1.48 -14.19
CA ALA A 17 -13.42 -1.91 -13.86
C ALA A 17 -13.70 -3.38 -14.21
N ALA A 18 -13.02 -3.93 -15.22
CA ALA A 18 -13.15 -5.30 -15.65
C ALA A 18 -12.21 -6.28 -14.93
N ASP A 19 -11.22 -5.77 -14.19
CA ASP A 19 -10.21 -6.60 -13.54
C ASP A 19 -10.79 -7.39 -12.37
N GLN A 20 -10.25 -8.59 -12.16
CA GLN A 20 -10.51 -9.42 -10.98
C GLN A 20 -9.15 -9.67 -10.31
N PRO A 21 -8.75 -8.81 -9.36
CA PRO A 21 -7.40 -8.84 -8.84
C PRO A 21 -7.14 -10.14 -8.10
N THR A 22 -6.03 -10.79 -8.45
CA THR A 22 -5.44 -11.88 -7.68
C THR A 22 -4.28 -11.35 -6.85
N VAL A 23 -4.01 -11.99 -5.72
CA VAL A 23 -2.79 -11.75 -4.93
C VAL A 23 -1.81 -12.88 -5.26
N PRO A 24 -0.58 -12.59 -5.69
CA PRO A 24 0.41 -13.64 -5.92
C PRO A 24 0.77 -14.37 -4.61
N GLU A 25 1.34 -15.56 -4.72
CA GLU A 25 1.54 -16.48 -3.59
C GLU A 25 2.38 -15.87 -2.46
N LEU A 26 3.46 -15.15 -2.78
CA LEU A 26 4.33 -14.51 -1.79
C LEU A 26 3.58 -13.45 -0.97
N GLU A 27 2.69 -12.69 -1.60
CA GLU A 27 1.86 -11.70 -0.91
C GLU A 27 0.69 -12.37 -0.17
N GLN A 28 0.28 -13.57 -0.57
CA GLN A 28 -0.68 -14.38 0.20
C GLN A 28 -0.07 -14.80 1.54
N ASP A 29 1.22 -15.16 1.59
CA ASP A 29 1.91 -15.44 2.87
C ASP A 29 1.91 -14.21 3.80
N THR A 30 2.11 -13.00 3.25
CA THR A 30 2.03 -11.76 4.03
C THR A 30 0.61 -11.52 4.57
N LEU A 31 -0.42 -11.77 3.75
CA LEU A 31 -1.82 -11.68 4.18
C LEU A 31 -2.14 -12.67 5.30
N ASP A 32 -1.67 -13.91 5.17
CA ASP A 32 -1.96 -14.99 6.11
C ASP A 32 -1.19 -14.81 7.43
N ALA A 33 0.04 -14.29 7.37
CA ALA A 33 0.83 -13.95 8.55
C ALA A 33 0.23 -12.76 9.33
N GLY A 34 -0.37 -11.79 8.61
CA GLY A 34 -1.11 -10.69 9.19
C GLY A 34 -0.25 -9.72 10.01
N TRP A 35 -0.83 -9.26 11.12
CA TRP A 35 -0.30 -8.16 11.94
C TRP A 35 0.12 -8.62 13.34
N THR A 36 1.09 -7.91 13.90
CA THR A 36 1.42 -7.97 15.32
C THR A 36 1.44 -6.57 15.92
N VAL A 37 1.27 -6.50 17.25
CA VAL A 37 1.42 -5.26 18.02
C VAL A 37 2.67 -5.41 18.88
N GLU A 38 3.67 -4.57 18.64
CA GLU A 38 4.89 -4.55 19.45
C GLU A 38 4.62 -3.96 20.85
N PRO A 39 5.50 -4.19 21.84
CA PRO A 39 5.36 -3.59 23.18
C PRO A 39 5.26 -2.06 23.18
N SER A 40 5.87 -1.39 22.20
CA SER A 40 5.75 0.06 22.01
C SER A 40 4.38 0.51 21.48
N GLY A 41 3.54 -0.42 21.05
CA GLY A 41 2.25 -0.18 20.40
C GLY A 41 2.34 -0.09 18.87
N ALA A 42 3.51 -0.27 18.27
CA ALA A 42 3.68 -0.27 16.81
C ALA A 42 2.92 -1.44 16.16
N LEU A 43 2.23 -1.14 15.06
CA LEU A 43 1.54 -2.12 14.22
C LEU A 43 2.48 -2.58 13.12
N LEU A 44 2.99 -3.81 13.20
CA LEU A 44 3.93 -4.33 12.22
C LEU A 44 3.35 -5.53 11.47
N LEU A 45 3.65 -5.62 10.18
CA LEU A 45 3.40 -6.80 9.36
C LEU A 45 4.32 -7.94 9.82
N VAL A 46 3.76 -9.10 10.16
CA VAL A 46 4.54 -10.23 10.70
C VAL A 46 5.62 -10.67 9.72
N ALA A 47 5.32 -10.72 8.42
CA ALA A 47 6.26 -11.13 7.37
C ALA A 47 7.41 -10.13 7.14
N HIS A 48 7.22 -8.85 7.47
CA HIS A 48 8.21 -7.78 7.26
C HIS A 48 8.93 -7.38 8.55
N ARG A 49 8.49 -7.93 9.69
CA ARG A 49 9.05 -7.62 11.00
C ARG A 49 10.53 -8.04 11.06
N PRO A 50 11.46 -7.12 11.35
CA PRO A 50 12.86 -7.48 11.50
C PRO A 50 13.06 -8.41 12.71
N LYS A 51 14.02 -9.35 12.62
CA LYS A 51 14.33 -10.29 13.71
C LYS A 51 14.70 -9.59 15.02
N ARG A 52 15.25 -8.38 14.92
CA ARG A 52 15.53 -7.47 16.04
C ARG A 52 14.87 -6.14 15.73
N VAL A 53 13.69 -5.92 16.29
CA VAL A 53 13.03 -4.61 16.29
C VAL A 53 13.72 -3.79 17.39
N HIS A 54 14.29 -2.64 17.02
CA HIS A 54 14.63 -1.63 18.02
C HIS A 54 13.32 -1.00 18.51
N ASP A 55 13.21 -0.70 19.80
CA ASP A 55 12.01 -0.06 20.34
C ASP A 55 11.69 1.22 19.55
N ILE A 56 10.56 1.21 18.84
CA ILE A 56 10.06 2.40 18.14
C ILE A 56 9.41 3.28 19.22
N PRO A 57 9.92 4.48 19.48
CA PRO A 57 9.38 5.30 20.56
C PRO A 57 7.99 5.81 20.18
N ALA A 58 7.15 6.10 21.19
CA ALA A 58 5.75 6.46 20.98
C ALA A 58 5.58 7.70 20.07
N GLU A 59 6.52 8.64 20.17
CA GLU A 59 6.59 9.84 19.34
C GLU A 59 6.98 9.59 17.88
N ALA A 60 7.41 8.38 17.50
CA ALA A 60 7.83 8.04 16.14
C ALA A 60 7.16 6.78 15.56
N LEU A 61 6.02 6.38 16.13
CA LEU A 61 5.32 5.16 15.72
C LEU A 61 4.99 5.15 14.22
N GLY A 62 4.38 6.21 13.69
CA GLY A 62 4.00 6.25 12.28
C GLY A 62 5.18 6.24 11.31
N GLU A 63 6.28 6.92 11.62
CA GLU A 63 7.51 6.86 10.81
C GLU A 63 8.15 5.47 10.86
N GLY A 64 8.29 4.87 12.04
CA GLY A 64 8.84 3.52 12.17
C GLY A 64 7.99 2.46 11.49
N GLU A 65 6.66 2.56 11.59
CA GLU A 65 5.74 1.69 10.86
C GLU A 65 5.87 1.88 9.34
N TYR A 66 5.99 3.13 8.86
CA TYR A 66 6.15 3.43 7.43
C TYR A 66 7.43 2.82 6.84
N GLU A 67 8.54 2.88 7.60
CA GLU A 67 9.83 2.33 7.16
C GLU A 67 9.84 0.79 7.14
N ILE A 68 9.15 0.14 8.10
CA ILE A 68 9.16 -1.31 8.24
C ILE A 68 8.09 -1.99 7.38
N ASN A 69 6.88 -1.44 7.34
CA ASN A 69 5.75 -2.02 6.62
C ASN A 69 5.73 -1.58 5.15
N ASP A 70 6.87 -1.76 4.47
CA ASP A 70 6.99 -1.54 3.02
C ASP A 70 6.83 -2.87 2.29
N VAL A 71 5.74 -2.99 1.52
CA VAL A 71 5.38 -4.18 0.76
C VAL A 71 5.50 -3.87 -0.72
N HIS A 72 6.26 -4.71 -1.42
CA HIS A 72 6.31 -4.71 -2.87
C HIS A 72 5.45 -5.86 -3.38
N VAL A 73 4.36 -5.54 -4.09
CA VAL A 73 3.48 -6.56 -4.68
C VAL A 73 3.96 -6.86 -6.10
N SER A 74 4.30 -8.12 -6.36
CA SER A 74 4.72 -8.58 -7.68
C SER A 74 3.63 -8.36 -8.74
N LEU A 75 4.08 -7.90 -9.91
CA LEU A 75 3.27 -7.68 -11.11
C LEU A 75 3.76 -8.56 -12.28
N ASP A 76 4.63 -9.54 -12.02
CA ASP A 76 5.36 -10.27 -13.07
C ASP A 76 4.46 -11.11 -13.98
N ASP A 77 3.28 -11.51 -13.48
CA ASP A 77 2.26 -12.24 -14.22
C ASP A 77 1.32 -11.34 -15.03
N LEU A 78 1.40 -10.01 -14.87
CA LEU A 78 0.59 -9.08 -15.64
C LEU A 78 1.19 -8.89 -17.05
N GLY A 79 0.31 -8.90 -18.05
CA GLY A 79 0.70 -8.57 -19.43
C GLY A 79 1.29 -7.17 -19.51
N ARG A 80 2.36 -6.99 -20.30
CA ARG A 80 3.13 -5.73 -20.38
C ARG A 80 2.47 -4.64 -21.22
N GLU A 81 1.28 -4.86 -21.76
CA GLU A 81 0.57 -3.82 -22.50
C GLU A 81 0.16 -2.69 -21.56
N LYS A 82 0.80 -1.53 -21.70
CA LYS A 82 0.72 -0.40 -20.75
C LYS A 82 -0.71 0.05 -20.42
N ILE A 83 -1.62 0.01 -21.41
CA ILE A 83 -3.04 0.38 -21.28
C ILE A 83 -3.77 -0.54 -20.29
N GLU A 84 -3.35 -1.80 -20.19
CA GLU A 84 -3.95 -2.78 -19.28
C GLU A 84 -3.11 -2.96 -18.01
N PHE A 85 -1.78 -2.86 -18.12
CA PHE A 85 -0.84 -3.11 -17.02
C PHE A 85 -1.07 -2.19 -15.83
N LEU A 86 -1.06 -0.86 -16.02
CA LEU A 86 -1.12 0.10 -14.90
C LEU A 86 -2.48 0.07 -14.18
N PRO A 87 -3.63 -0.03 -14.87
CA PRO A 87 -4.91 -0.28 -14.20
C PRO A 87 -4.94 -1.57 -13.38
N ARG A 88 -4.39 -2.68 -13.90
CA ARG A 88 -4.37 -3.96 -13.19
C ARG A 88 -3.40 -3.95 -12.01
N ALA A 89 -2.27 -3.26 -12.15
CA ALA A 89 -1.36 -2.97 -11.04
C ALA A 89 -2.08 -2.21 -9.91
N ALA A 90 -2.88 -1.20 -10.27
CA ALA A 90 -3.67 -0.44 -9.31
C ALA A 90 -4.74 -1.28 -8.63
N SER A 91 -5.47 -2.08 -9.40
CA SER A 91 -6.45 -3.02 -8.89
C SER A 91 -5.84 -3.97 -7.85
N ARG A 92 -4.72 -4.62 -8.20
CA ARG A 92 -4.00 -5.54 -7.30
C ARG A 92 -3.49 -4.84 -6.04
N GLY A 93 -2.83 -3.69 -6.19
CA GLY A 93 -2.28 -2.95 -5.06
C GLY A 93 -3.37 -2.50 -4.07
N LEU A 94 -4.48 -1.98 -4.59
CA LEU A 94 -5.64 -1.59 -3.78
C LEU A 94 -6.30 -2.79 -3.10
N TYR A 95 -6.44 -3.91 -3.83
CA TYR A 95 -7.01 -5.13 -3.27
C TYR A 95 -6.18 -5.66 -2.10
N PHE A 96 -4.85 -5.75 -2.26
CA PHE A 96 -3.94 -6.15 -1.19
C PHE A 96 -4.02 -5.19 0.01
N ALA A 97 -3.94 -3.88 -0.23
CA ALA A 97 -3.99 -2.86 0.83
C ALA A 97 -5.28 -2.95 1.65
N ARG A 98 -6.43 -3.09 0.99
CA ARG A 98 -7.74 -3.23 1.65
C ARG A 98 -7.83 -4.50 2.49
N ARG A 99 -7.30 -5.62 1.99
CA ARG A 99 -7.27 -6.89 2.71
C ARG A 99 -6.41 -6.79 3.98
N MET A 100 -5.21 -6.19 3.87
CA MET A 100 -4.34 -5.96 5.03
C MET A 100 -4.96 -5.00 6.04
N LEU A 101 -5.54 -3.88 5.59
CA LEU A 101 -6.27 -2.96 6.46
C LEU A 101 -7.42 -3.70 7.18
N GLY A 102 -8.23 -4.46 6.44
CA GLY A 102 -9.29 -5.29 7.01
C GLY A 102 -8.79 -6.25 8.10
N ALA A 103 -7.64 -6.88 7.88
CA ALA A 103 -7.01 -7.79 8.85
C ALA A 103 -6.48 -7.08 10.11
N ALA A 104 -6.17 -5.78 10.05
CA ALA A 104 -5.75 -4.99 11.21
C ALA A 104 -6.93 -4.60 12.13
N ARG A 105 -8.18 -4.74 11.65
CA ARG A 105 -9.36 -4.22 12.35
C ARG A 105 -9.49 -4.84 13.75
N GLY A 106 -9.57 -3.97 14.75
CA GLY A 106 -9.73 -4.37 16.15
C GLY A 106 -8.41 -4.49 16.92
N LEU A 107 -7.27 -4.35 16.23
CA LEU A 107 -5.99 -4.20 16.92
C LEU A 107 -5.88 -2.81 17.57
N PRO A 108 -5.23 -2.69 18.74
CA PRO A 108 -4.95 -1.39 19.36
C PRO A 108 -4.24 -0.41 18.41
N GLY A 109 -4.81 0.77 18.19
CA GLY A 109 -4.24 1.82 17.33
C GLY A 109 -4.59 1.70 15.85
N SER A 110 -5.26 0.61 15.44
CA SER A 110 -5.60 0.35 14.03
C SER A 110 -6.54 1.39 13.44
N GLU A 111 -7.34 2.09 14.25
CA GLU A 111 -8.26 3.16 13.82
C GLU A 111 -7.56 4.34 13.13
N THR A 112 -6.25 4.47 13.32
CA THR A 112 -5.43 5.51 12.70
C THR A 112 -4.53 4.99 11.56
N LEU A 113 -4.58 3.68 11.27
CA LEU A 113 -3.77 3.02 10.27
C LEU A 113 -4.19 3.45 8.86
N LEU A 114 -3.19 3.78 8.05
CA LEU A 114 -3.29 4.15 6.65
C LEU A 114 -2.50 3.15 5.80
N ALA A 115 -2.92 3.00 4.54
CA ALA A 115 -2.14 2.35 3.50
C ALA A 115 -1.93 3.33 2.34
N ALA A 116 -0.68 3.58 1.98
CA ALA A 116 -0.31 4.33 0.79
C ALA A 116 0.10 3.36 -0.32
N VAL A 117 -0.71 3.27 -1.37
CA VAL A 117 -0.46 2.48 -2.58
C VAL A 117 0.11 3.43 -3.63
N ALA A 118 1.32 3.15 -4.11
CA ALA A 118 2.02 3.91 -5.13
C ALA A 118 2.41 2.99 -6.30
N ILE A 119 2.21 3.49 -7.51
CA ILE A 119 2.54 2.80 -8.76
C ILE A 119 3.31 3.78 -9.62
N HIS A 120 4.47 3.37 -10.11
CA HIS A 120 5.24 4.20 -11.01
C HIS A 120 4.52 4.31 -12.35
N VAL A 121 4.26 5.54 -12.81
CA VAL A 121 3.57 5.81 -14.08
C VAL A 121 4.42 6.65 -15.04
N ASP A 122 5.71 6.81 -14.75
CA ASP A 122 6.61 7.58 -15.62
C ASP A 122 6.52 7.04 -17.05
N VAL A 123 6.16 7.95 -17.96
CA VAL A 123 5.87 7.62 -19.34
C VAL A 123 7.12 7.43 -20.17
N ASP A 124 8.24 7.99 -19.69
CA ASP A 124 9.54 7.95 -20.34
C ASP A 124 10.44 6.82 -19.80
N ASP A 125 9.99 6.11 -18.76
CA ASP A 125 10.68 4.96 -18.20
C ASP A 125 10.17 3.67 -18.89
N GLU A 126 11.03 3.01 -19.69
CA GLU A 126 10.72 1.72 -20.31
C GLU A 126 10.68 0.58 -19.27
N ASP A 127 11.25 0.79 -18.09
CA ASP A 127 11.27 -0.15 -16.97
C ASP A 127 10.07 0.05 -16.01
N PHE A 128 9.04 0.81 -16.42
CA PHE A 128 7.81 1.00 -15.62
C PHE A 128 7.17 -0.33 -15.20
N ALA A 129 7.35 -1.39 -15.98
CA ALA A 129 6.83 -2.72 -15.68
C ALA A 129 7.66 -3.51 -14.65
N LEU A 130 8.91 -3.11 -14.40
CA LEU A 130 9.78 -3.70 -13.37
C LEU A 130 9.52 -3.09 -11.99
N GLN A 131 8.88 -1.92 -11.94
CA GLN A 131 8.51 -1.25 -10.70
C GLN A 131 7.11 -1.72 -10.28
N GLY A 132 7.05 -2.79 -9.48
CA GLY A 132 5.81 -3.30 -8.90
C GLY A 132 5.02 -2.28 -8.06
N ALA A 133 3.81 -2.65 -7.63
CA ALA A 133 3.01 -1.78 -6.77
C ALA A 133 3.62 -1.73 -5.36
N THR A 134 3.96 -0.54 -4.90
CA THR A 134 4.54 -0.34 -3.57
C THR A 134 3.44 0.08 -2.60
N ILE A 135 3.37 -0.58 -1.45
CA ILE A 135 2.32 -0.37 -0.46
C ILE A 135 2.99 -0.18 0.89
N ARG A 136 2.81 1.00 1.48
CA ARG A 136 3.33 1.33 2.81
C ARG A 136 2.22 1.50 3.81
N PHE A 137 2.35 0.87 4.98
CA PHE A 137 1.36 0.97 6.04
C PHE A 137 1.90 1.69 7.27
N PHE A 138 1.14 2.63 7.79
CA PHE A 138 1.56 3.41 8.94
C PHE A 138 0.37 4.09 9.61
N SER A 139 0.47 4.33 10.90
CA SER A 139 -0.53 5.02 11.68
C SER A 139 -0.27 6.52 11.75
N ARG A 140 -1.32 7.30 12.01
CA ARG A 140 -1.21 8.74 12.31
C ARG A 140 -0.82 9.02 13.79
N ARG A 141 -0.03 8.13 14.40
CA ARG A 141 0.42 8.22 15.80
C ARG A 141 1.87 8.69 15.86
N GLY A 142 2.19 9.59 16.79
CA GLY A 142 3.50 10.21 16.85
C GLY A 142 3.80 11.05 15.60
N SER A 143 5.06 11.06 15.17
CA SER A 143 5.48 11.49 13.84
C SER A 143 5.09 10.43 12.82
N TYR A 144 4.68 10.92 11.65
CA TYR A 144 4.33 10.11 10.50
C TYR A 144 4.60 10.93 9.24
N PRO A 145 4.86 10.29 8.09
CA PRO A 145 5.09 11.01 6.84
C PRO A 145 3.90 11.92 6.52
N ARG A 146 4.12 13.13 6.02
CA ARG A 146 3.02 14.05 5.63
C ARG A 146 2.95 14.35 4.15
N TRP A 147 3.81 13.73 3.36
CA TRP A 147 3.90 13.95 1.92
C TRP A 147 2.57 13.66 1.20
N PHE A 148 1.77 12.71 1.71
CA PHE A 148 0.46 12.40 1.15
C PHE A 148 -0.62 13.43 1.49
N ASP A 149 -0.31 14.49 2.23
CA ASP A 149 -1.22 15.62 2.34
C ASP A 149 -1.28 16.42 1.03
N GLU A 150 -0.24 16.33 0.21
CA GLU A 150 -0.06 17.04 -1.06
C GLU A 150 0.04 16.09 -2.26
N LEU A 151 -0.83 15.06 -2.32
CA LEU A 151 -0.81 14.02 -3.38
C LEU A 151 -0.75 14.57 -4.81
N GLU A 152 -1.38 15.72 -5.07
CA GLU A 152 -1.43 16.29 -6.43
C GLU A 152 -0.07 16.81 -6.92
N ALA A 153 0.91 17.04 -6.03
CA ALA A 153 2.27 17.40 -6.42
C ALA A 153 3.03 16.22 -7.06
N TYR A 154 2.59 14.98 -6.82
CA TYR A 154 3.19 13.76 -7.33
C TYR A 154 2.62 13.42 -8.71
N THR A 155 3.40 13.62 -9.77
CA THR A 155 2.96 13.42 -11.15
C THR A 155 3.53 12.18 -11.83
N ARG A 156 4.63 11.62 -11.29
CA ARG A 156 5.30 10.41 -11.81
C ARG A 156 4.82 9.12 -11.17
N GLU A 157 4.00 9.22 -10.14
CA GLU A 157 3.42 8.08 -9.45
C GLU A 157 1.89 8.23 -9.44
N ALA A 158 1.17 7.14 -9.65
CA ALA A 158 -0.23 7.05 -9.29
C ALA A 158 -0.31 6.64 -7.83
N ILE A 159 -0.92 7.49 -6.99
CA ILE A 159 -0.97 7.27 -5.54
C ILE A 159 -2.42 7.24 -5.05
N ALA A 160 -2.72 6.24 -4.22
CA ALA A 160 -3.93 6.16 -3.39
C ALA A 160 -3.53 6.03 -1.91
N VAL A 161 -4.24 6.75 -1.05
CA VAL A 161 -4.17 6.57 0.41
C VAL A 161 -5.51 6.11 0.92
N LEU A 162 -5.49 4.97 1.60
CA LEU A 162 -6.66 4.31 2.17
C LEU A 162 -6.59 4.33 3.69
N ASP A 163 -7.75 4.33 4.32
CA ASP A 163 -7.91 4.07 5.75
C ASP A 163 -8.91 2.93 6.01
N LEU A 164 -9.10 2.54 7.26
CA LEU A 164 -10.03 1.46 7.64
C LEU A 164 -11.51 1.72 7.31
N SER A 165 -11.89 2.97 7.05
CA SER A 165 -13.26 3.35 6.68
C SER A 165 -13.53 3.15 5.19
N ASP A 166 -12.48 2.94 4.39
CA ASP A 166 -12.62 2.72 2.97
C ASP A 166 -13.27 1.36 2.66
N PRO A 167 -14.27 1.33 1.75
CA PRO A 167 -14.98 0.11 1.43
C PRO A 167 -14.06 -0.91 0.76
N THR A 168 -14.28 -2.19 1.10
CA THR A 168 -13.52 -3.34 0.59
C THR A 168 -13.98 -3.82 -0.78
N THR A 169 -14.93 -3.14 -1.43
CA THR A 169 -15.59 -3.55 -2.69
C THR A 169 -14.67 -3.52 -3.88
#